data_AF-A0A841J5F2-F1
#
_entry.id   AF-A0A841J5F2-F1
#
_cell.length_a   1.000
_cell.length_b   1.000
_cell.length_c   1.000
_cell.angle_alpha   90.00
_cell.angle_beta   90.00
_cell.angle_gamma   90.00
#
_symmetry.space_group_name_H-M   'P 1'
#
loop_
_entity.id
_entity.type
_entity.pdbx_description
1 polymer ?
#
loop_
_entity_poly.entity_id
_entity_poly.type
_entity_poly.pdbx_seq_one_letter_code
_entity_poly.pdbx_strand_id
1 'polypeptide(L)'
;MSKLVARRQRIARVRGAQHALAVAESVRVQEEAKAIAHNAERLRRVRGELFLAPPVSTGASFAAYRELADRLERAGRQLDGALYDAQRRVEEAHGVRIETNRDKEIAERLKERAKAVVEEQREARLAALPRYRTMQMKGDQS
;
A
#
# COMPACT_ATOMS: atom_id res chain seq x y z
N MET A 1 -7.36 24.51 23.05
CA MET A 1 -6.64 24.03 21.83
C MET A 1 -7.03 24.93 20.66
N SER A 2 -6.08 25.45 19.87
CA SER A 2 -6.38 26.37 18.75
C SER A 2 -7.22 25.69 17.65
N LYS A 3 -8.18 26.41 17.05
CA LYS A 3 -9.03 25.93 15.93
C LYS A 3 -8.17 25.41 14.76
N LEU A 4 -7.03 26.04 14.50
CA LEU A 4 -6.08 25.64 13.46
C LEU A 4 -5.47 24.26 13.73
N VAL A 5 -4.98 24.03 14.96
CA VAL A 5 -4.40 22.74 15.39
C VAL A 5 -5.44 21.63 15.30
N ALA A 6 -6.67 21.88 15.76
CA ALA A 6 -7.75 20.91 15.69
C ALA A 6 -8.12 20.54 14.23
N ARG A 7 -8.08 21.51 13.30
CA ARG A 7 -8.28 21.24 11.86
C ARG A 7 -7.15 20.38 11.30
N ARG A 8 -5.89 20.73 11.56
CA ARG A 8 -4.72 19.98 11.06
C ARG A 8 -4.66 18.56 11.63
N GLN A 9 -5.01 18.37 12.91
CA GLN A 9 -5.10 17.05 13.53
C GLN A 9 -6.19 16.17 12.88
N ARG A 10 -7.32 16.74 12.49
CA ARG A 10 -8.36 15.99 11.75
C ARG A 10 -7.87 15.55 10.37
N ILE A 11 -7.23 16.46 9.62
CA ILE A 11 -6.66 16.14 8.30
C ILE A 11 -5.60 15.04 8.42
N ALA A 12 -4.68 15.13 9.39
CA ALA A 12 -3.66 14.11 9.60
C ALA A 12 -4.27 12.73 9.91
N ARG A 13 -5.37 12.67 10.69
CA ARG A 13 -6.10 11.42 10.96
C ARG A 13 -6.71 10.82 9.69
N VAL A 14 -7.37 11.65 8.87
CA VAL A 14 -7.95 11.20 7.60
C VAL A 14 -6.86 10.68 6.64
N ARG A 15 -5.75 11.41 6.50
CA ARG A 15 -4.61 10.95 5.68
C ARG A 15 -3.99 9.66 6.20
N GLY A 16 -3.90 9.50 7.52
CA GLY A 16 -3.46 8.26 8.15
C GLY A 16 -4.36 7.07 7.80
N ALA A 17 -5.69 7.25 7.86
CA ALA A 17 -6.65 6.23 7.46
C ALA A 17 -6.58 5.89 5.97
N GLN A 18 -6.45 6.90 5.10
CA GLN A 18 -6.29 6.68 3.65
C GLN A 18 -5.02 5.90 3.31
N HIS A 19 -3.89 6.22 3.96
CA HIS A 19 -2.66 5.44 3.80
C HIS A 19 -2.84 4.01 4.30
N ALA A 20 -3.51 3.79 5.44
CA ALA A 20 -3.77 2.43 5.94
C ALA A 20 -4.62 1.60 4.96
N LEU A 21 -5.62 2.20 4.33
CA LEU A 21 -6.42 1.57 3.28
C LEU A 21 -5.57 1.23 2.04
N ALA A 22 -4.71 2.16 1.59
CA ALA A 22 -3.81 1.93 0.47
C ALA A 22 -2.80 0.81 0.75
N VAL A 23 -2.29 0.70 1.99
CA VAL A 23 -1.44 -0.41 2.42
C VAL A 23 -2.20 -1.73 2.36
N ALA A 24 -3.40 -1.80 2.92
CA ALA A 24 -4.21 -3.02 2.90
C ALA A 24 -4.52 -3.49 1.47
N GLU A 25 -4.90 -2.55 0.58
CA GLU A 25 -5.16 -2.86 -0.82
C GLU A 25 -3.89 -3.35 -1.54
N SER A 26 -2.74 -2.73 -1.27
CA SER A 26 -1.47 -3.18 -1.86
C SER A 26 -1.12 -4.62 -1.48
N VAL A 27 -1.41 -5.03 -0.24
CA VAL A 27 -1.22 -6.42 0.21
C VAL A 27 -2.19 -7.34 -0.51
N ARG A 28 -3.48 -6.99 -0.55
CA ARG A 28 -4.53 -7.78 -1.22
C ARG A 28 -4.18 -8.07 -2.68
N VAL A 29 -3.78 -7.03 -3.42
CA VAL A 29 -3.44 -7.16 -4.86
C VAL A 29 -2.15 -7.96 -5.06
N GLN A 30 -1.17 -7.85 -4.15
CA GLN A 30 0.03 -8.69 -4.19
C GLN A 30 -0.30 -10.17 -3.94
N GLU A 31 -1.20 -10.48 -3.02
CA GLU A 31 -1.65 -11.85 -2.76
C GLU A 31 -2.39 -12.43 -3.97
N GLU A 32 -3.25 -11.65 -4.62
CA GLU A 32 -3.94 -12.03 -5.85
C GLU A 32 -2.94 -12.36 -6.97
N ALA A 33 -1.94 -11.50 -7.20
CA ALA A 33 -0.89 -11.74 -8.19
C ALA A 33 -0.07 -13.00 -7.89
N LYS A 34 0.27 -13.25 -6.61
CA LYS A 34 0.96 -14.47 -6.17
C LYS A 34 0.13 -15.72 -6.42
N ALA A 35 -1.17 -15.67 -6.15
CA ALA A 35 -2.07 -16.80 -6.38
C ALA A 35 -2.16 -17.15 -7.88
N ILE A 36 -2.26 -16.15 -8.75
CA ILE A 36 -2.27 -16.35 -10.21
C ILE A 36 -0.93 -16.92 -10.67
N ALA A 37 0.20 -16.36 -10.21
CA ALA A 37 1.54 -16.86 -10.54
C ALA A 37 1.71 -18.33 -10.13
N HIS A 38 1.28 -18.70 -8.92
CA HIS A 38 1.33 -20.07 -8.44
C HIS A 38 0.47 -21.02 -9.30
N ASN A 39 -0.73 -20.58 -9.70
CA ASN A 39 -1.59 -21.37 -10.58
C ASN A 39 -0.97 -21.55 -11.98
N ALA A 40 -0.34 -20.52 -12.53
CA ALA A 40 0.37 -20.58 -13.80
C ALA A 40 1.55 -21.57 -13.72
N GLU A 41 2.32 -21.55 -12.64
CA GLU A 41 3.41 -22.50 -12.42
C GLU A 41 2.88 -23.93 -12.28
N ARG A 42 1.83 -24.15 -11.48
CA ARG A 42 1.21 -25.46 -11.31
C ARG A 42 0.72 -26.03 -12.64
N LEU A 43 0.11 -25.21 -13.48
CA LEU A 43 -0.34 -25.62 -14.81
C LEU A 43 0.83 -26.00 -15.72
N ARG A 44 1.92 -25.22 -15.70
CA ARG A 44 3.14 -25.54 -16.46
C ARG A 44 3.73 -26.88 -16.01
N ARG A 45 3.73 -27.17 -14.71
CA ARG A 45 4.19 -28.45 -14.16
C ARG A 45 3.33 -29.63 -14.61
N VAL A 46 2.01 -29.51 -14.45
CA VAL A 46 1.04 -30.53 -14.90
C VAL A 46 1.19 -30.81 -16.38
N ARG A 47 1.35 -29.76 -17.21
CA ARG A 47 1.64 -29.91 -18.63
C ARG A 47 2.98 -30.63 -18.86
N GLY A 48 4.04 -30.22 -18.19
CA GLY A 48 5.34 -30.89 -18.30
C GLY A 48 5.24 -32.39 -18.00
N GLU A 49 4.64 -32.76 -16.89
CA GLU A 49 4.46 -34.15 -16.47
C GLU A 49 3.60 -34.96 -17.46
N LEU A 50 2.49 -34.40 -17.94
CA LEU A 50 1.60 -35.07 -18.89
C LEU A 50 2.26 -35.33 -20.24
N PHE A 51 3.10 -34.41 -20.74
CA PHE A 51 3.68 -34.45 -22.10
C PHE A 51 5.13 -34.95 -22.17
N LEU A 52 5.77 -35.30 -21.05
CA LEU A 52 7.11 -35.90 -21.03
C LEU A 52 7.12 -37.42 -21.29
N ALA A 53 6.01 -38.12 -21.04
CA ALA A 53 5.91 -39.57 -21.28
C ALA A 53 5.34 -39.85 -22.69
N PRO A 54 6.00 -40.67 -23.53
CA PRO A 54 5.45 -41.04 -24.83
C PRO A 54 4.13 -41.79 -24.62
N PRO A 55 3.00 -41.33 -25.21
CA PRO A 55 1.72 -41.96 -24.98
C PRO A 55 1.72 -43.37 -25.59
N VAL A 56 1.70 -44.39 -24.74
CA VAL A 56 1.38 -45.77 -25.16
C VAL A 56 -0.13 -45.78 -25.43
N SER A 57 -0.58 -45.39 -26.62
CA SER A 57 -2.02 -45.23 -26.82
C SER A 57 -2.50 -45.29 -28.28
N THR A 58 -3.56 -46.07 -28.47
CA THR A 58 -4.44 -46.21 -29.66
C THR A 58 -5.05 -44.88 -30.16
N GLY A 59 -5.66 -44.87 -31.35
CA GLY A 59 -6.17 -43.63 -32.00
C GLY A 59 -7.21 -42.82 -31.19
N ALA A 60 -8.11 -43.46 -30.44
CA ALA A 60 -9.11 -42.77 -29.61
C ALA A 60 -8.49 -42.06 -28.40
N SER A 61 -7.48 -42.66 -27.77
CA SER A 61 -6.74 -42.08 -26.65
C SER A 61 -5.84 -40.92 -27.10
N PHE A 62 -5.36 -40.94 -28.35
CA PHE A 62 -4.61 -39.81 -28.93
C PHE A 62 -5.47 -38.55 -29.12
N ALA A 63 -6.71 -38.69 -29.61
CA ALA A 63 -7.61 -37.55 -29.81
C ALA A 63 -7.97 -36.85 -28.48
N ALA A 64 -8.30 -37.63 -27.44
CA ALA A 64 -8.56 -37.09 -26.11
C ALA A 64 -7.34 -36.39 -25.50
N TYR A 65 -6.14 -36.94 -25.73
CA TYR A 65 -4.89 -36.36 -25.27
C TYR A 65 -4.58 -35.02 -25.94
N ARG A 66 -4.82 -34.91 -27.25
CA ARG A 66 -4.69 -33.65 -28.00
C ARG A 66 -5.68 -32.60 -27.49
N GLU A 67 -6.93 -32.97 -27.27
CA GLU A 67 -7.93 -32.03 -26.74
C GLU A 67 -7.55 -31.51 -25.35
N LEU A 68 -7.03 -32.39 -24.48
CA LEU A 68 -6.51 -31.99 -23.18
C LEU A 68 -5.33 -31.02 -23.32
N ALA A 69 -4.39 -31.30 -24.24
CA ALA A 69 -3.27 -30.41 -24.55
C ALA A 69 -3.74 -29.01 -24.92
N ASP A 70 -4.69 -28.92 -25.85
CA ASP A 70 -5.24 -27.66 -26.34
C ASP A 70 -5.94 -26.88 -25.22
N ARG A 71 -6.68 -27.58 -24.34
CA ARG A 71 -7.34 -26.96 -23.17
C ARG A 71 -6.31 -26.42 -22.17
N LEU A 72 -5.27 -27.19 -21.83
CA LEU A 72 -4.21 -26.77 -20.93
C LEU A 72 -3.41 -25.60 -21.50
N GLU A 73 -3.18 -25.58 -22.81
CA GLU A 73 -2.49 -24.48 -23.49
C GLU A 73 -3.31 -23.18 -23.46
N ARG A 74 -4.61 -23.26 -23.74
CA ARG A 74 -5.53 -22.11 -23.63
C ARG A 74 -5.61 -21.58 -22.20
N ALA A 75 -5.72 -22.47 -21.22
CA ALA A 75 -5.69 -22.09 -19.81
C ALA A 75 -4.36 -21.42 -19.43
N GLY A 76 -3.24 -21.88 -19.99
CA GLY A 76 -1.93 -21.28 -19.81
C GLY A 76 -1.87 -19.84 -20.30
N ARG A 77 -2.30 -19.61 -21.55
CA ARG A 77 -2.37 -18.25 -22.12
C ARG A 77 -3.27 -17.32 -21.32
N GLN A 78 -4.42 -17.82 -20.84
CA GLN A 78 -5.32 -17.05 -19.98
C GLN A 78 -4.66 -16.66 -18.66
N LEU A 79 -3.93 -17.58 -18.02
CA LEU A 79 -3.21 -17.30 -16.78
C LEU A 79 -2.04 -16.34 -17.00
N ASP A 80 -1.33 -16.43 -18.13
CA ASP A 80 -0.26 -15.48 -18.47
C ASP A 80 -0.82 -14.06 -18.66
N GLY A 81 -1.97 -13.92 -19.35
CA GLY A 81 -2.67 -12.63 -19.48
C GLY A 81 -3.18 -12.09 -18.14
N ALA A 82 -3.79 -12.95 -17.32
CA ALA A 82 -4.25 -12.56 -15.99
C ALA A 82 -3.08 -12.16 -15.07
N LEU A 83 -1.92 -12.83 -15.19
CA LEU A 83 -0.73 -12.48 -14.44
C LEU A 83 -0.20 -11.10 -14.83
N TYR A 84 -0.16 -10.80 -16.14
CA TYR A 84 0.22 -9.48 -16.63
C TYR A 84 -0.69 -8.38 -16.06
N ASP A 85 -2.01 -8.57 -16.13
CA ASP A 85 -2.96 -7.60 -15.58
C ASP A 85 -2.84 -7.47 -14.06
N ALA A 86 -2.62 -8.57 -13.34
CA ALA A 86 -2.43 -8.56 -11.90
C ALA A 86 -1.13 -7.83 -11.50
N GLN A 87 -0.05 -8.01 -12.25
CA GLN A 87 1.21 -7.28 -12.04
C GLN A 87 1.02 -5.78 -12.26
N ARG A 88 0.31 -5.38 -13.32
CA ARG A 88 -0.02 -3.96 -13.55
C ARG A 88 -0.80 -3.36 -12.37
N ARG A 89 -1.78 -4.10 -11.83
CA ARG A 89 -2.52 -3.66 -10.62
C ARG A 89 -1.63 -3.54 -9.39
N VAL A 90 -0.64 -4.42 -9.22
CA VAL A 90 0.35 -4.31 -8.13
C VAL A 90 1.14 -3.01 -8.24
N GLU A 91 1.57 -2.66 -9.45
CA GLU A 91 2.30 -1.40 -9.70
C GLU A 91 1.43 -0.17 -9.43
N GLU A 92 0.18 -0.18 -9.91
CA GLU A 92 -0.81 0.87 -9.66
C GLU A 92 -1.06 1.05 -8.15
N ALA A 93 -1.31 -0.04 -7.42
CA ALA A 93 -1.52 -0.02 -5.97
C ALA A 93 -0.27 0.45 -5.21
N HIS A 94 0.93 0.10 -5.68
CA HIS A 94 2.19 0.60 -5.12
C HIS A 94 2.34 2.11 -5.30
N GLY A 95 1.98 2.64 -6.48
CA GLY A 95 1.95 4.08 -6.76
C GLY A 95 1.04 4.82 -5.79
N VAL A 96 -0.21 4.36 -5.64
CA VAL A 96 -1.18 4.95 -4.70
C VAL A 96 -0.68 4.90 -3.25
N ARG A 97 -0.03 3.80 -2.84
CA ARG A 97 0.56 3.69 -1.50
C ARG A 97 1.65 4.74 -1.26
N ILE A 98 2.53 4.99 -2.24
CA ILE A 98 3.57 6.04 -2.12
C ILE A 98 2.92 7.42 -1.99
N GLU A 99 1.95 7.73 -2.86
CA GLU A 99 1.27 9.04 -2.86
C GLU A 99 0.57 9.29 -1.53
N THR A 100 -0.19 8.32 -1.03
CA THR A 100 -0.90 8.44 0.25
C THR A 100 0.06 8.53 1.45
N ASN A 101 1.21 7.86 1.41
CA ASN A 101 2.23 8.02 2.45
C ASN A 101 2.81 9.44 2.45
N ARG A 102 3.13 9.98 1.27
CA ARG A 102 3.62 11.35 1.13
C ARG A 102 2.61 12.36 1.65
N ASP A 103 1.33 12.20 1.32
CA ASP A 103 0.24 13.03 1.82
C ASP A 103 0.09 12.97 3.34
N LYS A 104 0.21 11.77 3.92
CA LYS A 104 0.22 11.56 5.36
C LYS A 104 1.38 12.32 6.02
N GLU A 105 2.60 12.16 5.52
CA GLU A 105 3.78 12.84 6.07
C GLU A 105 3.64 14.38 6.01
N ILE A 106 3.15 14.91 4.89
CA ILE A 106 2.89 16.35 4.75
C ILE A 106 1.87 16.82 5.79
N ALA A 107 0.78 16.06 5.98
CA ALA A 107 -0.24 16.40 6.95
C ALA A 107 0.28 16.34 8.39
N GLU A 108 1.14 15.39 8.72
CA GLU A 108 1.80 15.28 10.02
C GLU A 108 2.74 16.46 10.30
N ARG A 109 3.60 16.81 9.34
CA ARG A 109 4.48 17.99 9.45
C ARG A 109 3.69 19.29 9.61
N LEU A 110 2.59 19.46 8.87
CA LEU A 110 1.73 20.64 9.00
C LEU A 110 1.00 20.70 10.35
N LYS A 111 0.63 19.56 10.92
CA LYS A 111 0.06 19.46 12.27
C LYS A 111 1.10 19.88 13.32
N GLU A 112 2.34 19.44 13.19
CA GLU A 112 3.43 19.79 14.11
C GLU A 112 3.78 21.27 14.04
N ARG A 113 3.95 21.82 12.84
CA ARG A 113 4.17 23.26 12.64
C ARG A 113 3.06 24.10 13.26
N ALA A 114 1.80 23.69 13.09
CA ALA A 114 0.67 24.40 13.70
C ALA A 114 0.68 24.37 15.23
N LYS A 115 1.19 23.29 15.84
CA LYS A 115 1.38 23.22 17.30
C LYS A 115 2.49 24.17 17.74
N ALA A 116 3.64 24.14 17.08
CA ALA A 116 4.78 25.00 17.40
C ALA A 116 4.39 26.49 17.37
N VAL A 117 3.69 26.93 16.31
CA VAL A 117 3.22 28.33 16.20
C VAL A 117 2.28 28.73 17.33
N VAL A 118 1.43 27.81 17.81
CA VAL A 118 0.49 28.09 18.89
C VAL A 118 1.21 28.18 20.25
N GLU A 119 2.21 27.34 20.48
CA GLU A 119 3.03 27.42 21.69
C GLU A 119 3.89 28.69 21.68
N GLU A 120 4.52 29.05 20.56
CA GLU A 120 5.28 30.30 20.42
C GLU A 120 4.40 31.53 20.70
N GLN A 121 3.17 31.56 20.16
CA GLN A 121 2.21 32.63 20.45
C GLN A 121 1.80 32.66 21.93
N ARG A 122 1.74 31.49 22.58
CA ARG A 122 1.40 31.39 24.00
C ARG A 122 2.54 31.91 24.86
N GLU A 123 3.77 31.52 24.56
CA GLU A 123 4.99 32.00 25.21
C GLU A 123 5.16 33.52 25.05
N ALA A 124 4.98 34.05 23.83
CA ALA A 124 5.03 35.48 23.57
C ALA A 124 3.98 36.27 24.39
N ARG A 125 2.76 35.74 24.52
CA ARG A 125 1.72 36.34 25.39
C ARG A 125 2.10 36.30 26.86
N LEU A 126 2.69 35.20 27.34
CA LEU A 126 3.13 35.08 28.73
C LEU A 126 4.29 36.05 29.01
N ALA A 127 5.27 36.17 28.12
CA ALA A 127 6.40 37.09 28.25
C ALA A 127 5.99 38.58 28.21
N ALA A 128 4.85 38.91 27.59
CA ALA A 128 4.28 40.24 27.61
C ALA A 128 3.58 40.60 28.94
N LEU A 129 3.30 39.64 29.82
CA LEU A 129 2.68 39.91 31.12
C LEU A 129 3.71 40.49 32.12
N PRO A 130 3.41 41.62 32.79
CA PRO A 130 4.34 42.27 33.73
C PRO A 130 4.79 41.38 34.90
N ARG A 131 3.88 40.53 35.41
CA ARG A 131 4.16 39.60 36.51
C ARG A 131 5.09 38.45 36.10
N TYR A 132 5.09 38.09 34.82
CA TYR A 132 5.93 37.01 34.29
C TYR A 132 7.38 37.50 34.08
N ARG A 133 7.56 38.74 33.60
CA ARG A 133 8.89 39.39 33.51
C ARG A 133 9.57 39.55 34.86
N THR A 134 8.83 39.99 35.88
CA THR A 134 9.37 40.18 37.24
C THR A 134 9.73 38.85 37.91
N MET A 135 9.01 37.77 37.60
CA MET A 135 9.30 36.43 38.11
C MET A 135 10.54 35.80 37.43
N GLN A 136 10.75 36.00 36.12
CA GLN A 136 11.99 35.60 35.44
C GLN A 136 13.21 36.39 35.92
N MET A 137 13.11 37.71 36.08
CA MET A 137 14.23 38.52 36.56
C MET A 137 14.65 38.19 38.00
N LYS A 138 13.74 37.67 38.83
CA LYS A 138 14.07 37.17 40.18
C LYS A 138 14.71 35.77 40.18
N GLY A 139 14.41 34.94 39.17
CA GLY A 139 14.99 33.59 39.04
C GLY A 139 16.40 33.57 38.46
N ASP A 140 16.78 34.58 37.66
CA ASP A 140 18.13 34.75 37.09
C ASP A 140 19.16 35.34 38.08
N GLN A 141 18.74 35.72 39.29
CA GLN A 141 19.59 36.30 40.34
C GLN A 141 19.88 35.33 41.50
N SER A 142 19.64 34.03 41.32
CA SER A 142 19.91 32.97 42.30
C SER A 142 20.92 31.95 41.77
#